data_AF-A0A016X0H2-F1
#
_entry.id   AF-A0A016X0H2-F1
#
_cell.length_a   1.000
_cell.length_b   1.000
_cell.length_c   1.000
_cell.angle_alpha   90.00
_cell.angle_beta   90.00
_cell.angle_gamma   90.00
#
_symmetry.space_group_name_H-M   'P 1'
#
loop_
_entity.id
_entity.type
_entity.pdbx_description
1 polymer ?
#
loop_
_entity_poly.entity_id
_entity_poly.type
_entity_poly.pdbx_seq_one_letter_code
_entity_poly.pdbx_strand_id
1 'polypeptide(L)'
;MSYSFTVIIANVLPTLTSTFSATWNFPSEICRQNYSINFTGYEIQTNTNLSFFGEKVVIFYEFVFGRYPYYKDYNASIPINGGIPQECNLTAHLIAAEENITTRIPDQNFSGLAIIDLEEWRPLFDQNGYQKKQVT
;
A
#
# COMPACT_ATOMS: atom_id res chain seq x y z
N MET A 1 57.69 -21.70 6.41
CA MET A 1 56.54 -20.95 5.86
C MET A 1 55.29 -21.71 6.25
N SER A 2 54.51 -21.21 7.20
CA SER A 2 53.27 -21.83 7.66
C SER A 2 52.11 -20.97 7.17
N TYR A 3 51.21 -21.54 6.37
CA TYR A 3 50.00 -20.85 5.92
C TYR A 3 48.91 -21.04 6.98
N SER A 4 48.49 -19.95 7.60
CA SER A 4 47.32 -19.91 8.47
C SER A 4 46.06 -19.83 7.61
N PHE A 5 45.24 -20.89 7.60
CA PHE A 5 43.89 -20.83 7.04
C PHE A 5 42.95 -20.25 8.10
N THR A 6 42.70 -18.94 8.05
CA THR A 6 41.59 -18.33 8.77
C THR A 6 40.32 -18.65 7.99
N VAL A 7 39.49 -19.56 8.50
CA VAL A 7 38.17 -19.82 7.94
C VAL A 7 37.33 -18.56 8.17
N ILE A 8 36.95 -17.87 7.10
CA ILE A 8 36.00 -16.75 7.13
C ILE A 8 34.61 -17.34 7.38
N ILE A 9 34.29 -17.65 8.64
CA ILE A 9 32.91 -17.91 9.10
C ILE A 9 32.35 -16.61 9.64
N ALA A 10 32.22 -15.61 8.79
CA ALA A 10 31.48 -14.40 9.11
C ALA A 10 31.05 -13.81 7.78
N ASN A 11 29.84 -14.17 7.31
CA ASN A 11 29.04 -13.39 6.37
C ASN A 11 27.72 -14.09 5.96
N VAL A 12 27.47 -15.34 6.39
CA VAL A 12 26.21 -16.05 6.01
C VAL A 12 25.12 -15.97 7.09
N LEU A 13 25.39 -15.34 8.24
CA LEU A 13 24.40 -15.22 9.32
C LEU A 13 23.36 -14.08 9.18
N PRO A 14 23.53 -13.00 8.39
CA PRO A 14 22.49 -11.97 8.32
C PRO A 14 21.24 -12.38 7.53
N THR A 15 21.25 -13.50 6.80
CA THR A 15 20.16 -13.86 5.87
C THR A 15 19.02 -14.65 6.53
N LEU A 16 19.12 -15.03 7.81
CA LEU A 16 18.11 -15.85 8.49
C LEU A 16 17.08 -15.04 9.29
N THR A 17 17.33 -13.76 9.57
CA THR A 17 16.38 -12.89 10.31
C THR A 17 15.65 -11.89 9.41
N SER A 18 15.81 -11.99 8.08
CA SER A 18 15.21 -11.06 7.11
C SER A 18 14.26 -11.72 6.11
N THR A 19 13.91 -12.99 6.28
CA THR A 19 13.11 -13.72 5.27
C THR A 19 11.63 -13.36 5.31
N PHE A 20 11.12 -12.89 6.44
CA PHE A 20 9.71 -12.55 6.64
C PHE A 20 9.57 -11.27 7.47
N SER A 21 8.70 -10.37 7.04
CA SER A 21 8.36 -9.15 7.75
C SER A 21 6.85 -9.04 7.86
N ALA A 22 6.36 -8.80 9.07
CA ALA A 22 4.95 -8.48 9.32
C ALA A 22 4.83 -6.98 9.58
N THR A 23 3.87 -6.33 8.93
CA THR A 23 3.62 -4.89 9.09
C THR A 23 2.18 -4.65 9.54
N TRP A 24 2.01 -3.82 10.57
CA TRP A 24 0.70 -3.46 11.11
C TRP A 24 0.06 -2.35 10.29
N ASN A 25 -0.98 -2.68 9.51
CA ASN A 25 -1.76 -1.73 8.71
C ASN A 25 -3.22 -1.65 9.19
N PHE A 26 -3.41 -1.28 10.46
CA PHE A 26 -4.74 -1.09 11.05
C PHE A 26 -4.82 0.30 11.71
N PRO A 27 -5.95 1.03 11.59
CA PRO A 27 -6.09 2.42 12.05
C PRO A 27 -6.26 2.51 13.59
N SER A 28 -5.30 1.99 14.34
CA SER A 28 -5.31 1.91 15.81
C SER A 28 -4.80 3.16 16.52
N GLU A 29 -4.41 4.22 15.81
CA GLU A 29 -3.91 5.45 16.43
C GLU A 29 -4.88 5.98 17.49
N ILE A 30 -6.18 6.03 17.16
CA ILE A 30 -7.23 6.51 18.07
C ILE A 30 -7.36 5.66 19.34
N CYS A 31 -7.07 4.37 19.26
CA CYS A 31 -7.18 3.44 20.39
C CYS A 31 -6.15 3.76 21.48
N ARG A 32 -5.02 4.39 21.13
CA ARG A 32 -3.94 4.71 22.07
C ARG A 32 -4.36 5.65 23.20
N GLN A 33 -5.44 6.39 23.02
CA GLN A 33 -5.98 7.28 24.06
C GLN A 33 -6.48 6.50 25.27
N ASN A 34 -7.07 5.32 25.05
CA ASN A 34 -7.75 4.53 26.08
C ASN A 34 -7.09 3.16 26.33
N TYR A 35 -6.24 2.69 25.41
CA TYR A 35 -5.65 1.35 25.46
C TYR A 35 -4.18 1.37 25.04
N SER A 36 -3.36 0.60 25.75
CA SER A 36 -1.98 0.34 25.34
C SER A 36 -1.93 -0.86 24.38
N ILE A 37 -1.48 -0.61 23.15
CA ILE A 37 -1.20 -1.66 22.16
C ILE A 37 0.32 -1.83 22.12
N ASN A 38 0.80 -3.02 22.46
CA ASN A 38 2.23 -3.30 22.59
C ASN A 38 2.64 -4.45 21.66
N PHE A 39 3.58 -4.18 20.76
CA PHE A 39 4.14 -5.14 19.80
C PHE A 39 5.51 -5.69 20.23
N THR A 40 5.96 -5.40 21.45
CA THR A 40 7.23 -5.92 22.01
C THR A 40 7.22 -7.46 21.99
N GLY A 41 8.22 -8.06 21.33
CA GLY A 41 8.38 -9.50 21.24
C GLY A 41 7.66 -10.18 20.06
N TYR A 42 6.91 -9.43 19.24
CA TYR A 42 6.18 -9.99 18.09
C TYR A 42 6.84 -9.72 16.73
N GLU A 43 7.92 -8.92 16.70
CA GLU A 43 8.64 -8.56 15.47
C GLU A 43 7.74 -7.92 14.38
N ILE A 44 6.62 -7.32 14.80
CA ILE A 44 5.69 -6.59 13.91
C ILE A 44 6.19 -5.16 13.74
N GLN A 45 6.40 -4.75 12.49
CA GLN A 45 6.72 -3.38 12.14
C GLN A 45 5.47 -2.50 12.24
N THR A 46 5.61 -1.33 12.84
CA THR A 46 4.53 -0.37 12.99
C THR A 46 4.99 1.01 12.54
N ASN A 47 4.09 1.79 11.96
CA ASN A 47 4.31 3.23 11.84
C ASN A 47 4.48 3.87 13.22
N THR A 48 5.24 4.96 13.27
CA THR A 48 5.39 5.78 14.46
C THR A 48 4.01 6.15 14.99
N ASN A 49 3.84 6.06 16.31
CA ASN A 49 2.59 6.39 16.98
C ASN A 49 1.37 5.54 16.57
N LEU A 50 1.56 4.40 15.90
CA LEU A 50 0.49 3.62 15.26
C LEU A 50 -0.33 4.44 14.25
N SER A 51 0.27 5.48 13.67
CA SER A 51 -0.33 6.28 12.60
C SER A 51 -0.75 5.37 11.45
N PHE A 52 -1.91 5.65 10.88
CA PHE A 52 -2.40 4.88 9.74
C PHE A 52 -1.56 5.11 8.46
N PHE A 53 -0.91 6.27 8.36
CA PHE A 53 0.04 6.59 7.29
C PHE A 53 1.38 6.95 7.92
N GLY A 54 2.46 6.24 7.56
CA GLY A 54 3.77 6.48 8.15
C GLY A 54 4.90 5.76 7.43
N GLU A 55 6.04 5.68 8.09
CA GLU A 55 7.32 5.26 7.54
C GLU A 55 7.42 3.76 7.20
N LYS A 56 6.52 2.92 7.72
CA LYS A 56 6.51 1.47 7.46
C LYS A 56 5.48 1.09 6.40
N VAL A 57 4.30 1.70 6.45
CA VAL A 57 3.20 1.43 5.51
C VAL A 57 2.33 2.65 5.30
N VAL A 58 1.92 2.86 4.05
CA VAL A 58 0.91 3.82 3.62
C VAL A 58 -0.01 3.11 2.63
N ILE A 59 -1.33 3.26 2.80
CA ILE A 59 -2.34 2.75 1.88
C ILE A 59 -3.11 3.90 1.20
N PHE A 60 -3.37 3.73 -0.09
CA PHE A 60 -4.15 4.66 -0.91
C PHE A 60 -5.40 3.95 -1.41
N TYR A 61 -6.54 4.29 -0.82
CA TYR A 61 -7.84 3.76 -1.25
C TYR A 61 -8.31 4.40 -2.56
N GLU A 62 -9.08 3.62 -3.32
CA GLU A 62 -9.60 3.95 -4.65
C GLU A 62 -10.28 5.31 -4.78
N PHE A 63 -11.00 5.78 -3.75
CA PHE A 63 -11.68 7.08 -3.80
C PHE A 63 -10.77 8.27 -3.48
N VAL A 64 -9.50 8.02 -3.16
CA VAL A 64 -8.51 9.06 -2.82
C VAL A 64 -7.21 8.94 -3.62
N PHE A 65 -7.13 8.02 -4.59
CA PHE A 65 -5.94 7.83 -5.40
C PHE A 65 -6.16 8.26 -6.86
N GLY A 66 -5.61 9.43 -7.20
CA GLY A 66 -5.72 10.03 -8.52
C GLY A 66 -7.17 10.28 -8.92
N ARG A 67 -7.44 10.16 -10.21
CA ARG A 67 -8.79 10.18 -10.78
C ARG A 67 -9.21 8.79 -11.22
N TYR A 68 -9.20 7.83 -10.29
CA TYR A 68 -9.60 6.46 -10.58
C TYR A 68 -11.02 6.42 -11.18
N PRO A 69 -11.21 5.86 -12.39
CA PRO A 69 -12.51 5.80 -13.04
C PRO A 69 -13.32 4.62 -12.52
N TYR A 70 -14.60 4.83 -12.24
CA TYR A 70 -15.52 3.76 -11.85
C TYR A 70 -16.97 4.20 -12.01
N TYR A 71 -17.91 3.26 -12.02
CA TYR A 71 -19.32 3.58 -11.94
C TYR A 71 -19.80 3.45 -10.50
N LYS A 72 -20.29 4.56 -9.94
CA LYS A 72 -20.78 4.55 -8.56
C LYS A 72 -21.97 3.61 -8.45
N ASP A 73 -21.94 2.75 -7.43
CA ASP A 73 -22.95 1.72 -7.18
C ASP A 73 -23.19 0.79 -8.39
N TYR A 74 -22.17 0.64 -9.26
CA TYR A 74 -22.25 -0.10 -10.53
C TYR A 74 -23.36 0.37 -11.48
N ASN A 75 -23.70 1.66 -11.42
CA ASN A 75 -24.74 2.28 -12.25
C ASN A 75 -24.12 3.05 -13.43
N ALA A 76 -24.43 2.63 -14.66
CA ALA A 76 -23.96 3.26 -15.90
C ALA A 76 -24.28 4.76 -16.00
N SER A 77 -25.33 5.21 -15.32
CA SER A 77 -25.78 6.61 -15.31
C SER A 77 -24.96 7.51 -14.37
N ILE A 78 -24.06 6.93 -13.55
CA ILE A 78 -23.25 7.65 -12.57
C ILE A 78 -21.75 7.35 -12.78
N PRO A 79 -21.17 7.73 -13.94
CA PRO A 79 -19.74 7.56 -14.19
C PRO A 79 -18.93 8.56 -13.35
N ILE A 80 -17.97 8.04 -12.59
CA ILE A 80 -16.94 8.82 -11.91
C ILE A 80 -15.68 8.78 -12.76
N ASN A 81 -15.11 9.95 -13.07
CA ASN A 81 -13.92 10.11 -13.92
C ASN A 81 -14.00 9.38 -15.28
N GLY A 82 -15.19 9.28 -15.87
CA GLY A 82 -15.43 8.58 -17.14
C GLY A 82 -15.89 7.12 -16.99
N GLY A 83 -15.96 6.58 -15.77
CA GLY A 83 -16.51 5.24 -15.49
C GLY A 83 -15.55 4.09 -15.76
N ILE A 84 -14.76 4.19 -16.83
CA ILE A 84 -13.84 3.15 -17.31
C ILE A 84 -12.48 3.74 -17.72
N PRO A 85 -11.40 2.95 -17.72
CA PRO A 85 -10.06 3.42 -18.05
C PRO A 85 -9.93 4.13 -19.39
N GLN A 86 -10.62 3.64 -20.43
CA GLN A 86 -10.56 4.18 -21.79
C GLN A 86 -11.19 5.58 -21.93
N GLU A 87 -12.12 5.95 -21.05
CA GLU A 87 -12.77 7.27 -21.04
C GLU A 87 -12.17 8.21 -19.98
N CYS A 88 -11.15 7.76 -19.24
CA CYS A 88 -10.50 8.55 -18.22
C CYS A 88 -9.46 9.50 -18.82
N ASN A 89 -9.39 10.73 -18.32
CA ASN A 89 -8.29 11.64 -18.63
C ASN A 89 -7.03 11.22 -17.85
N LEU A 90 -6.15 10.47 -18.51
CA LEU A 90 -4.91 9.94 -17.92
C LEU A 90 -4.00 11.04 -17.35
N THR A 91 -3.83 12.16 -18.04
CA THR A 91 -2.98 13.26 -17.55
C THR A 91 -3.51 13.81 -16.23
N ALA A 92 -4.82 14.03 -16.14
CA ALA A 92 -5.44 14.53 -14.92
C ALA A 92 -5.40 13.49 -13.78
N HIS A 93 -5.50 12.21 -14.09
CA HIS A 93 -5.29 11.14 -13.12
C HIS A 93 -3.87 11.17 -12.54
N LEU A 94 -2.85 11.26 -13.40
CA LEU A 94 -1.45 11.24 -12.98
C LEU A 94 -1.08 12.46 -12.12
N ILE A 95 -1.56 13.66 -12.48
CA ILE A 95 -1.35 14.88 -11.66
C ILE A 95 -1.94 14.69 -10.26
N ALA A 96 -3.18 14.20 -10.17
CA ALA A 96 -3.82 13.97 -8.88
C ALA A 96 -3.11 12.86 -8.09
N ALA A 97 -2.68 11.78 -8.76
CA ALA A 97 -1.95 10.68 -8.11
C ALA A 97 -0.61 11.15 -7.53
N GLU A 98 0.14 11.97 -8.28
CA GLU A 98 1.39 12.59 -7.81
C GLU A 98 1.14 13.44 -6.56
N GLU A 99 0.11 14.30 -6.57
CA GLU A 99 -0.26 15.11 -5.40
C GLU A 99 -0.65 14.22 -4.20
N ASN A 100 -1.44 13.17 -4.43
CA ASN A 100 -1.84 12.25 -3.36
C ASN A 100 -0.64 11.53 -2.73
N ILE A 101 0.28 11.04 -3.57
CA ILE A 101 1.51 10.35 -3.13
C ILE A 101 2.39 11.31 -2.33
N THR A 102 2.72 12.47 -2.91
CA THR A 102 3.65 13.43 -2.28
C THR A 102 3.09 14.06 -1.01
N THR A 103 1.76 14.16 -0.88
CA THR A 103 1.10 14.61 0.36
C THR A 103 1.21 13.57 1.48
N ARG A 104 1.00 12.27 1.18
CA ARG A 104 1.02 11.21 2.20
C ARG A 104 2.43 10.67 2.48
N ILE A 105 3.31 10.73 1.50
CA ILE A 105 4.69 10.25 1.53
C ILE A 105 5.60 11.43 1.17
N PRO A 106 5.83 12.38 2.09
CA PRO A 106 6.67 13.54 1.83
C PRO A 106 8.16 13.20 1.79
N ASP A 107 8.57 12.08 2.40
CA ASP A 107 9.96 11.61 2.34
C ASP A 107 10.28 10.99 0.99
N GLN A 108 11.16 11.65 0.22
CA GLN A 108 11.60 11.14 -1.09
C GLN A 108 12.46 9.86 -0.99
N ASN A 109 12.97 9.53 0.21
CA ASN A 109 13.72 8.30 0.47
C ASN A 109 12.84 7.23 1.15
N PHE A 110 11.51 7.35 1.05
CA PHE A 110 10.59 6.38 1.59
C PHE A 110 10.92 4.96 1.11
N SER A 111 11.06 4.05 2.07
CA SER A 111 11.44 2.65 1.85
C SER A 111 10.45 1.67 2.48
N GLY A 112 9.30 2.16 2.95
CA GLY A 112 8.20 1.34 3.45
C GLY A 112 7.31 0.80 2.32
N LEU A 113 6.20 0.19 2.70
CA LEU A 113 5.19 -0.32 1.76
C LEU A 113 4.22 0.80 1.37
N ALA A 114 4.16 1.11 0.07
CA ALA A 114 3.11 1.97 -0.51
C ALA A 114 2.10 1.08 -1.25
N ILE A 115 0.90 0.95 -0.69
CA ILE A 115 -0.16 0.06 -1.20
C ILE A 115 -1.20 0.91 -1.92
N ILE A 116 -1.48 0.60 -3.17
CA ILE A 116 -2.59 1.20 -3.93
C ILE A 116 -3.71 0.16 -3.96
N ASP A 117 -4.87 0.54 -3.42
CA ASP A 117 -6.02 -0.34 -3.25
C ASP A 117 -7.14 0.11 -4.18
N LEU A 118 -7.17 -0.47 -5.39
CA LEU A 118 -8.13 -0.17 -6.45
C LEU A 118 -8.98 -1.41 -6.72
N GLU A 119 -10.27 -1.34 -6.46
CA GLU A 119 -11.11 -2.53 -6.43
C GLU A 119 -12.29 -2.51 -7.41
N GLU A 120 -12.66 -1.37 -7.99
CA GLU A 120 -13.88 -1.27 -8.79
C GLU A 120 -13.85 -2.08 -10.09
N TRP A 121 -12.68 -2.36 -10.66
CA TRP A 121 -12.53 -3.20 -11.85
C TRP A 121 -11.16 -3.88 -11.91
N ARG A 122 -11.09 -4.95 -12.70
CA ARG A 122 -9.85 -5.67 -13.02
C ARG A 122 -9.39 -5.33 -14.43
N PRO A 123 -8.08 -5.23 -14.68
CA PRO A 123 -7.54 -4.90 -16.00
C PRO A 123 -7.81 -5.98 -17.05
N LEU A 124 -8.03 -7.22 -16.61
CA LEU A 124 -8.48 -8.31 -17.47
C LEU A 124 -10.01 -8.32 -17.53
N PHE A 125 -10.56 -8.03 -18.72
CA PHE A 125 -11.99 -7.91 -18.94
C PHE A 125 -12.78 -9.11 -18.39
N ASP A 126 -12.35 -10.33 -18.71
CA ASP A 126 -13.00 -11.59 -18.32
C ASP A 126 -13.07 -11.82 -16.80
N GLN A 127 -12.29 -11.07 -16.01
CA GLN A 127 -12.32 -11.16 -14.55
C GLN A 127 -13.32 -10.19 -13.89
N ASN A 128 -14.04 -9.36 -14.66
CA ASN A 128 -15.04 -8.43 -14.14
C ASN A 128 -16.43 -9.07 -13.92
N GLY A 129 -16.56 -10.40 -14.05
CA GLY A 129 -17.82 -11.12 -13.86
C GLY A 129 -18.19 -11.49 -12.41
N TYR A 130 -17.33 -11.19 -11.44
CA TYR A 130 -17.48 -11.67 -10.06
C TYR A 130 -18.13 -10.63 -9.14
N GLN A 131 -19.01 -11.06 -8.22
CA GLN A 131 -19.60 -10.25 -7.13
C GLN A 131 -20.32 -8.94 -7.52
N LYS A 132 -21.03 -8.91 -8.65
CA LYS A 132 -21.81 -7.73 -9.11
C LYS A 132 -20.98 -6.47 -9.42
N LYS A 133 -19.66 -6.60 -9.64
CA LYS A 133 -18.84 -5.51 -10.23
C LYS A 133 -19.08 -5.37 -11.74
N GLN A 134 -20.34 -5.46 -12.13
CA GLN A 134 -20.81 -5.38 -13.50
C GLN A 134 -21.78 -4.22 -13.57
N VAL A 135 -21.52 -3.38 -14.56
CA VAL A 135 -22.37 -2.24 -14.87
C VAL A 135 -23.39 -2.74 -15.87
N THR A 136 -24.65 -2.79 -15.44
CA THR A 136 -25.79 -3.15 -16.28
C THR A 136 -26.52 -1.92 -16.80
#